data_AF-A0A4R5DHX2-F1
#
_entry.id   AF-A0A4R5DHX2-F1
#
_cell.length_a   1.000
_cell.length_b   1.000
_cell.length_c   1.000
_cell.angle_alpha   90.00
_cell.angle_beta   90.00
_cell.angle_gamma   90.00
#
_symmetry.space_group_name_H-M   'P 1'
#
loop_
_entity.id
_entity.type
_entity.pdbx_description
1 polymer ?
#
loop_
_entity_poly.entity_id
_entity_poly.type
_entity_poly.pdbx_seq_one_letter_code
_entity_poly.pdbx_strand_id
1 'polypeptide(L)'
;MYTLPLVAPEGLSANGSTGASTRTAERALDLLRQLPPTFTYTQARQAGLSHRGLYGLRGAGIVEPLGRGLYRRVDAVLTDPTLTEVAVRAPLATLCLTSALVEHDLSDAIPTAPHLALPRGSRFPSTTGPVTWHAFAAETFELGRIRRRVDSQLQLGLYNAERTIVDTFRLRHLTGSDEAYEALRRWLSRRGSQPSTLLTMAGHFPRTLPSIRHALEVLL
;
A
#
# COMPACT_ATOMS: atom_id res chain seq x y z
N MET A 1 8.89 -14.45 -19.92
CA MET A 1 8.26 -13.59 -20.95
C MET A 1 7.21 -14.41 -21.67
N TYR A 2 5.94 -14.22 -21.36
CA TYR A 2 4.85 -14.69 -22.21
C TYR A 2 3.83 -13.56 -22.26
N THR A 3 3.83 -12.84 -23.38
CA THR A 3 2.84 -11.82 -23.69
C THR A 3 1.65 -12.55 -24.31
N LEU A 4 0.60 -12.76 -23.53
CA LEU A 4 -0.67 -13.23 -24.09
C LEU A 4 -1.28 -12.09 -24.93
N PRO A 5 -1.74 -12.36 -26.17
CA PRO A 5 -2.48 -11.36 -26.93
C PRO A 5 -3.82 -11.12 -26.25
N LEU A 6 -4.19 -9.85 -26.11
CA LEU A 6 -5.49 -9.41 -25.64
C LEU A 6 -6.54 -9.88 -26.67
N VAL A 7 -7.26 -10.95 -26.37
CA VAL A 7 -8.41 -11.40 -27.17
C VAL A 7 -9.53 -10.38 -26.96
N ALA A 8 -9.97 -9.76 -28.06
CA ALA A 8 -11.11 -8.85 -28.04
C ALA A 8 -12.38 -9.63 -27.62
N PRO A 9 -13.27 -9.06 -26.79
CA PRO A 9 -14.52 -9.73 -26.45
C PRO A 9 -15.39 -9.88 -27.69
N GLU A 10 -15.83 -11.11 -27.96
CA GLU A 10 -16.78 -11.44 -29.02
C GLU A 10 -18.13 -10.78 -28.71
N GLY A 11 -18.59 -9.91 -29.62
CA GLY A 11 -19.87 -9.22 -29.47
C GLY A 11 -20.12 -8.02 -30.40
N LEU A 12 -19.25 -7.71 -31.37
CA LEU A 12 -19.48 -6.61 -32.30
C LEU A 12 -20.14 -7.10 -33.61
N SER A 13 -21.47 -7.20 -33.58
CA SER A 13 -22.30 -7.44 -34.77
C SER A 13 -22.05 -6.37 -35.84
N ALA A 14 -21.86 -6.84 -37.08
CA ALA A 14 -21.59 -6.05 -38.26
C ALA A 14 -22.76 -5.12 -38.64
N ASN A 15 -22.50 -3.82 -38.77
CA ASN A 15 -23.27 -2.92 -39.63
C ASN A 15 -22.48 -1.61 -39.93
N GLY A 16 -22.00 -1.49 -41.17
CA GLY A 16 -21.84 -0.26 -41.99
C GLY A 16 -21.04 0.96 -41.51
N SER A 17 -20.66 1.06 -40.24
CA SER A 17 -20.00 2.23 -39.61
C SER A 17 -18.66 1.89 -38.92
N THR A 18 -18.21 0.65 -39.11
CA THR A 18 -17.30 -0.07 -38.20
C THR A 18 -15.85 0.44 -38.23
N GLY A 19 -15.33 0.90 -39.38
CA GLY A 19 -13.89 1.18 -39.54
C GLY A 19 -13.36 2.42 -38.79
N ALA A 20 -14.20 3.40 -38.46
CA ALA A 20 -13.79 4.55 -37.65
C ALA A 20 -13.86 4.25 -36.14
N SER A 21 -14.84 3.43 -35.73
CA SER A 21 -15.03 3.01 -34.34
C SER A 21 -13.91 2.07 -33.87
N THR A 22 -13.54 1.09 -34.70
CA THR A 22 -12.41 0.17 -34.43
C THR A 22 -11.08 0.91 -34.31
N ARG A 23 -10.74 1.81 -35.25
CA ARG A 23 -9.51 2.62 -35.19
C ARG A 23 -9.45 3.52 -33.94
N THR A 24 -10.59 4.01 -33.48
CA THR A 24 -10.65 4.82 -32.25
C THR A 24 -10.40 3.97 -31.00
N ALA A 25 -10.94 2.74 -30.97
CA ALA A 25 -10.72 1.78 -29.89
C ALA A 25 -9.27 1.29 -29.84
N GLU A 26 -8.68 0.95 -30.98
CA GLU A 26 -7.26 0.57 -31.11
C GLU A 26 -6.35 1.70 -30.62
N ARG A 27 -6.60 2.93 -31.06
CA ARG A 27 -5.85 4.09 -30.58
C ARG A 27 -5.97 4.28 -29.07
N ALA A 28 -7.14 4.07 -28.49
CA ALA A 28 -7.32 4.16 -27.04
C ALA A 28 -6.52 3.07 -26.29
N LEU A 29 -6.47 1.86 -26.83
CA LEU A 29 -5.65 0.76 -26.30
C LEU A 29 -4.15 1.06 -26.39
N ASP A 30 -3.68 1.62 -27.49
CA ASP A 30 -2.27 1.99 -27.65
C ASP A 30 -1.85 3.08 -26.65
N LEU A 31 -2.71 4.09 -26.46
CA LEU A 31 -2.49 5.12 -25.44
C LEU A 31 -2.52 4.53 -24.03
N LEU A 32 -3.38 3.55 -23.76
CA LEU A 32 -3.42 2.86 -22.48
C LEU A 32 -2.11 2.10 -22.18
N ARG A 33 -1.49 1.47 -23.19
CA ARG A 33 -0.22 0.74 -23.01
C ARG A 33 0.93 1.66 -22.59
N GLN A 34 0.86 2.93 -22.96
CA GLN A 34 1.85 3.95 -22.58
C GLN A 34 1.64 4.48 -21.15
N LEU A 35 0.44 4.26 -20.58
CA LEU A 35 0.14 4.66 -19.21
C LEU A 35 0.72 3.64 -18.21
N PRO A 36 1.10 4.12 -17.01
CA PRO A 36 1.53 3.24 -15.95
C PRO A 36 0.39 2.30 -15.50
N PRO A 37 0.69 1.19 -14.80
CA PRO A 37 -0.32 0.24 -14.32
C PRO A 37 -1.47 0.89 -13.56
N THR A 38 -1.12 1.84 -12.69
CA THR A 38 -2.03 2.71 -11.95
C THR A 38 -1.82 4.14 -12.43
N PHE A 39 -2.89 4.82 -12.84
CA PHE A 39 -2.81 6.17 -13.38
C PHE A 39 -4.00 7.04 -12.97
N THR A 40 -3.75 8.34 -12.87
CA THR A 40 -4.79 9.33 -12.60
C THR A 40 -5.53 9.73 -13.87
N TYR A 41 -6.74 10.27 -13.72
CA TYR A 41 -7.47 10.90 -14.82
C TYR A 41 -6.61 11.96 -15.54
N THR A 42 -5.86 12.76 -14.79
CA THR A 42 -4.99 13.80 -15.35
C THR A 42 -3.88 13.19 -16.22
N GLN A 43 -3.23 12.11 -15.76
CA GLN A 43 -2.23 11.38 -16.56
C GLN A 43 -2.83 10.80 -17.84
N ALA A 44 -4.03 10.19 -17.77
CA ALA A 44 -4.72 9.70 -18.94
C ALA A 44 -4.97 10.82 -19.97
N ARG A 45 -5.45 11.97 -19.51
CA ARG A 45 -5.69 13.15 -20.35
C ARG A 45 -4.41 13.69 -20.97
N GLN A 46 -3.31 13.75 -20.20
CA GLN A 46 -2.01 14.19 -20.68
C GLN A 46 -1.41 13.24 -21.73
N ALA A 47 -1.67 11.94 -21.61
CA ALA A 47 -1.33 10.95 -22.63
C ALA A 47 -2.26 11.00 -23.86
N GLY A 48 -3.23 11.93 -23.92
CA GLY A 48 -4.15 12.06 -25.05
C GLY A 48 -5.34 11.10 -25.00
N LEU A 49 -5.51 10.31 -23.94
CA LEU A 49 -6.67 9.43 -23.80
C LEU A 49 -7.92 10.28 -23.52
N SER A 50 -8.88 10.24 -24.45
CA SER A 50 -10.08 11.05 -24.34
C SER A 50 -10.99 10.58 -23.20
N HIS A 51 -11.90 11.44 -22.70
CA HIS A 51 -12.87 11.04 -21.66
C HIS A 51 -13.76 9.90 -22.16
N ARG A 52 -14.30 10.02 -23.37
CA ARG A 52 -15.02 8.95 -24.05
C ARG A 52 -14.17 7.68 -24.21
N GLY A 53 -12.89 7.81 -24.56
CA GLY A 53 -11.98 6.68 -24.69
C GLY A 53 -11.75 5.94 -23.36
N LEU A 54 -11.47 6.68 -22.29
CA LEU A 54 -11.29 6.11 -20.95
C LEU A 54 -12.56 5.42 -20.44
N TYR A 55 -13.73 6.04 -20.62
CA TYR A 55 -15.01 5.43 -20.22
C TYR A 55 -15.38 4.24 -21.09
N GLY A 56 -15.02 4.25 -22.38
CA GLY A 56 -15.14 3.09 -23.26
C GLY A 56 -14.28 1.92 -22.79
N LEU A 57 -13.00 2.16 -22.47
CA LEU A 57 -12.10 1.15 -21.91
C LEU A 57 -12.61 0.61 -20.57
N ARG A 58 -13.20 1.47 -19.74
CA ARG A 58 -13.83 1.07 -18.47
C ARG A 58 -15.05 0.19 -18.70
N GLY A 59 -15.94 0.60 -19.60
CA GLY A 59 -17.13 -0.18 -19.96
C GLY A 59 -16.79 -1.55 -20.56
N ALA A 60 -15.66 -1.63 -21.25
CA ALA A 60 -15.11 -2.87 -21.79
C ALA A 60 -14.31 -3.72 -20.77
N GLY A 61 -14.19 -3.28 -19.50
CA GLY A 61 -13.47 -4.02 -18.47
C GLY A 61 -11.95 -4.08 -18.66
N ILE A 62 -11.37 -3.18 -19.47
CA ILE A 62 -9.92 -3.12 -19.71
C ILE A 62 -9.23 -2.27 -18.63
N VAL A 63 -9.97 -1.31 -18.06
CA VAL A 63 -9.55 -0.50 -16.92
C VAL A 63 -10.61 -0.50 -15.84
N GLU A 64 -10.18 -0.50 -14.59
CA GLU A 64 -11.05 -0.45 -13.42
C GLU A 64 -10.80 0.83 -12.61
N PRO A 65 -11.84 1.42 -12.00
CA PRO A 65 -11.67 2.53 -11.07
C PRO A 65 -11.16 2.01 -9.71
N LEU A 66 -10.09 2.60 -9.19
CA LEU A 66 -9.62 2.34 -7.82
C LEU A 66 -10.17 3.36 -6.81
N GLY A 67 -10.58 4.52 -7.30
CA GLY A 67 -11.14 5.60 -6.49
C GLY A 67 -11.36 6.85 -7.32
N ARG A 68 -11.75 7.94 -6.66
CA ARG A 68 -12.02 9.21 -7.37
C ARG A 68 -10.81 9.64 -8.21
N GLY A 69 -11.00 9.61 -9.53
CA GLY A 69 -9.99 10.03 -10.51
C GLY A 69 -8.78 9.10 -10.62
N LEU A 70 -8.82 7.89 -10.03
CA LEU A 70 -7.73 6.92 -10.07
C LEU A 70 -8.20 5.65 -10.76
N TYR A 71 -7.40 5.18 -11.71
CA TYR A 71 -7.70 4.04 -12.55
C TYR A 71 -6.53 3.07 -12.55
N ARG A 72 -6.85 1.82 -12.86
CA ARG A 72 -5.88 0.76 -12.99
C ARG A 72 -6.17 -0.05 -14.24
N ARG A 73 -5.12 -0.52 -14.89
CA ARG A 73 -5.22 -1.49 -15.98
C ARG A 73 -5.49 -2.88 -15.43
N VAL A 74 -6.45 -3.60 -16.03
CA VAL A 74 -6.81 -4.96 -15.59
C VAL A 74 -5.71 -5.98 -15.88
N ASP A 75 -4.85 -5.72 -16.87
CA ASP A 75 -3.69 -6.56 -17.20
C ASP A 75 -2.49 -6.36 -16.24
N ALA A 76 -2.58 -5.44 -15.28
CA ALA A 76 -1.55 -5.21 -14.28
C ALA A 76 -1.59 -6.26 -13.16
N VAL A 77 -0.40 -6.64 -12.65
CA VAL A 77 -0.23 -7.56 -11.50
C VAL A 77 -1.18 -7.22 -10.37
N LEU A 78 -1.94 -8.19 -9.86
CA LEU A 78 -2.88 -8.01 -8.75
C LEU A 78 -2.19 -7.43 -7.51
N THR A 79 -2.71 -6.30 -7.02
CA THR A 79 -2.24 -5.60 -5.82
C THR A 79 -3.44 -5.23 -4.96
N ASP A 80 -3.19 -4.94 -3.68
CA ASP A 80 -4.21 -4.41 -2.78
C ASP A 80 -4.71 -3.04 -3.31
N PRO A 81 -5.99 -2.91 -3.70
CA PRO A 81 -6.54 -1.67 -4.26
C PRO A 81 -6.43 -0.47 -3.32
N THR A 82 -6.57 -0.71 -2.01
CA THR A 82 -6.53 0.32 -0.98
C THR A 82 -5.11 0.82 -0.79
N LEU A 83 -4.12 -0.07 -0.70
CA LEU A 83 -2.72 0.33 -0.62
C LEU A 83 -2.26 1.03 -1.90
N THR A 84 -2.72 0.59 -3.07
CA THR A 84 -2.46 1.26 -4.35
C THR A 84 -3.02 2.68 -4.36
N GLU A 85 -4.27 2.87 -3.93
CA GLU A 85 -4.88 4.21 -3.84
C GLU A 85 -4.11 5.10 -2.85
N VAL A 86 -3.77 4.56 -1.68
CA VAL A 86 -3.01 5.30 -0.66
C VAL A 86 -1.63 5.70 -1.18
N ALA A 87 -0.91 4.82 -1.88
CA ALA A 87 0.43 5.11 -2.40
C ALA A 87 0.43 6.31 -3.37
N VAL A 88 -0.67 6.50 -4.12
CA VAL A 88 -0.83 7.67 -4.99
C VAL A 88 -1.22 8.92 -4.20
N ARG A 89 -2.15 8.79 -3.26
CA ARG A 89 -2.73 9.95 -2.55
C ARG A 89 -1.88 10.48 -1.40
N ALA A 90 -1.11 9.63 -0.75
CA ALA A 90 -0.30 9.95 0.40
C ALA A 90 1.06 9.24 0.32
N PRO A 91 2.03 9.78 -0.44
CA PRO A 91 3.35 9.16 -0.63
C PRO A 91 4.16 8.95 0.67
N LEU A 92 3.85 9.72 1.72
CA LEU A 92 4.46 9.56 3.06
C LEU A 92 3.78 8.47 3.91
N ALA A 93 2.64 7.93 3.49
CA ALA A 93 1.92 6.92 4.26
C ALA A 93 2.82 5.70 4.50
N THR A 94 2.76 5.18 5.73
CA THR A 94 3.68 4.16 6.22
C THR A 94 2.92 3.09 6.95
N LEU A 95 3.04 1.82 6.52
CA LEU A 95 2.45 0.69 7.24
C LEU A 95 3.02 0.63 8.65
N CYS A 96 2.12 0.52 9.63
CA CYS A 96 2.44 0.55 11.05
C CYS A 96 1.60 -0.46 11.85
N LEU A 97 1.95 -0.65 13.13
CA LEU A 97 1.20 -1.49 14.08
C LEU A 97 0.92 -2.88 13.50
N THR A 98 -0.30 -3.41 13.67
CA THR A 98 -0.69 -4.75 13.24
C THR A 98 -0.39 -5.00 11.76
N SER A 99 -0.59 -4.03 10.86
CA SER A 99 -0.24 -4.22 9.44
C SER A 99 1.26 -4.36 9.20
N ALA A 100 2.09 -3.59 9.92
CA ALA A 100 3.54 -3.77 9.84
C ALA A 100 3.99 -5.08 10.51
N LEU A 101 3.35 -5.49 11.61
CA LEU A 101 3.63 -6.78 12.25
C LEU A 101 3.39 -7.93 11.27
N VAL A 102 2.25 -7.92 10.57
CA VAL A 102 1.90 -8.93 9.56
C VAL A 102 2.90 -8.92 8.39
N GLU A 103 3.26 -7.75 7.86
CA GLU A 103 4.26 -7.65 6.77
C GLU A 103 5.65 -8.15 7.20
N HIS A 104 5.93 -8.13 8.50
CA HIS A 104 7.15 -8.70 9.06
C HIS A 104 6.97 -10.12 9.57
N ASP A 105 5.85 -10.83 9.38
CA ASP A 105 5.54 -12.16 9.95
C ASP A 105 5.59 -12.23 11.50
N LEU A 106 5.38 -11.09 12.17
CA LEU A 106 5.37 -10.97 13.63
C LEU A 106 3.96 -11.05 14.24
N SER A 107 2.93 -11.21 13.41
CA SER A 107 1.55 -11.45 13.79
C SER A 107 0.87 -12.23 12.67
N ASP A 108 -0.04 -13.14 13.01
CA ASP A 108 -0.90 -13.85 12.05
C ASP A 108 -2.28 -13.19 11.94
N ALA A 109 -2.44 -12.01 12.53
CA ALA A 109 -3.68 -11.26 12.45
C ALA A 109 -4.05 -10.98 10.99
N ILE A 110 -5.35 -10.91 10.72
CA ILE A 110 -5.89 -10.44 9.45
C ILE A 110 -6.57 -9.10 9.76
N PRO A 111 -5.88 -7.95 9.60
CA PRO A 111 -6.45 -6.65 9.88
C PRO A 111 -7.67 -6.40 9.01
N THR A 112 -8.76 -5.88 9.60
CA THR A 112 -9.96 -5.50 8.85
C THR A 112 -9.73 -4.31 7.91
N ALA A 113 -8.69 -3.51 8.19
CA ALA A 113 -8.21 -2.42 7.37
C ALA A 113 -6.69 -2.24 7.56
N PRO A 114 -5.95 -1.76 6.55
CA PRO A 114 -4.55 -1.42 6.73
C PRO A 114 -4.36 -0.30 7.75
N HIS A 115 -3.39 -0.47 8.65
CA HIS A 115 -2.93 0.53 9.59
C HIS A 115 -1.82 1.36 8.92
N LEU A 116 -2.08 2.65 8.74
CA LEU A 116 -1.20 3.56 8.04
C LEU A 116 -0.92 4.80 8.89
N ALA A 117 0.36 5.11 9.07
CA ALA A 117 0.82 6.30 9.74
C ALA A 117 1.14 7.42 8.74
N LEU A 118 0.82 8.65 9.14
CA LEU A 118 1.30 9.89 8.52
C LEU A 118 1.90 10.80 9.60
N PRO A 119 2.84 11.69 9.25
CA PRO A 119 3.41 12.61 10.24
C PRO A 119 2.31 13.56 10.73
N ARG A 120 2.28 13.79 12.04
CA ARG A 120 1.31 14.67 12.70
C ARG A 120 1.32 16.05 12.02
N GLY A 121 0.13 16.58 11.76
CA GLY A 121 -0.06 17.78 10.94
C GLY A 121 -0.38 17.48 9.48
N SER A 122 -0.18 16.24 9.01
CA SER A 122 -0.65 15.81 7.69
C SER A 122 -2.16 15.66 7.65
N ARG A 123 -2.77 16.03 6.52
CA ARG A 123 -4.17 15.75 6.24
C ARG A 123 -4.32 14.29 5.80
N PHE A 124 -5.15 13.52 6.48
CA PHE A 124 -5.49 12.17 6.04
C PHE A 124 -6.36 12.25 4.76
N PRO A 125 -5.97 11.54 3.68
CA PRO A 125 -6.80 11.51 2.49
C PRO A 125 -8.04 10.66 2.76
N SER A 126 -9.16 11.04 2.15
CA SER A 126 -10.28 10.11 1.99
C SER A 126 -9.84 8.98 1.05
N THR A 127 -10.21 7.75 1.37
CA THR A 127 -9.95 6.54 0.57
C THR A 127 -11.28 5.88 0.23
N THR A 128 -11.27 5.07 -0.83
CA THR A 128 -12.44 4.31 -1.28
C THR A 128 -12.67 3.11 -0.36
N GLY A 129 -11.60 2.42 0.02
CA GLY A 129 -11.61 1.35 1.03
C GLY A 129 -11.32 1.86 2.45
N PRO A 130 -11.54 1.04 3.47
CA PRO A 130 -11.27 1.41 4.85
C PRO A 130 -9.76 1.51 5.09
N VAL A 131 -9.34 2.51 5.86
CA VAL A 131 -7.97 2.68 6.33
C VAL A 131 -8.00 3.16 7.77
N THR A 132 -7.21 2.52 8.63
CA THR A 132 -7.00 2.99 10.00
C THR A 132 -5.81 3.94 10.01
N TRP A 133 -6.10 5.24 10.05
CA TRP A 133 -5.07 6.29 10.06
C TRP A 133 -4.51 6.57 11.44
N HIS A 134 -3.19 6.73 11.52
CA HIS A 134 -2.46 7.09 12.74
C HIS A 134 -1.63 8.36 12.51
N ALA A 135 -1.66 9.29 13.47
CA ALA A 135 -0.83 10.49 13.45
C ALA A 135 0.41 10.28 14.32
N PHE A 136 1.57 10.03 13.69
CA PHE A 136 2.83 9.82 14.40
C PHE A 136 3.62 11.12 14.54
N ALA A 137 4.41 11.25 15.61
CA ALA A 137 5.21 12.45 15.86
C ALA A 137 6.22 12.68 14.72
N ALA A 138 6.25 13.90 14.17
CA ALA A 138 7.05 14.22 12.98
C ALA A 138 8.55 13.98 13.22
N GLU A 139 9.02 14.23 14.44
CA GLU A 139 10.42 14.13 14.87
C GLU A 139 10.94 12.69 14.83
N THR A 140 10.04 11.72 14.93
CA THR A 140 10.37 10.28 14.90
C THR A 140 9.82 9.59 13.67
N PHE A 141 9.16 10.30 12.76
CA PHE A 141 8.39 9.67 11.69
C PHE A 141 9.26 8.84 10.73
N GLU A 142 10.48 9.29 10.44
CA GLU A 142 11.39 8.60 9.52
C GLU A 142 12.21 7.49 10.21
N LEU A 143 12.24 7.42 11.55
CA LEU A 143 13.06 6.42 12.25
C LEU A 143 12.58 5.00 11.97
N GLY A 144 13.45 4.18 11.39
CA GLY A 144 13.12 2.79 11.02
C GLY A 144 12.15 2.68 9.84
N ARG A 145 11.88 3.77 9.11
CA ARG A 145 11.03 3.74 7.92
C ARG A 145 11.80 3.19 6.71
N ILE A 146 11.34 2.08 6.15
CA ILE A 146 11.83 1.47 4.92
C ILE A 146 10.78 1.57 3.81
N ARG A 147 11.16 1.24 2.57
CA ARG A 147 10.25 1.28 1.42
C ARG A 147 9.68 -0.10 1.14
N ARG A 148 8.35 -0.17 1.00
CA ARG A 148 7.60 -1.37 0.64
C ARG A 148 6.91 -1.15 -0.70
N ARG A 149 7.20 -2.02 -1.67
CA ARG A 149 6.65 -1.92 -3.01
C ARG A 149 5.16 -2.30 -3.01
N VAL A 150 4.32 -1.50 -3.64
CA VAL A 150 2.87 -1.77 -3.77
C VAL A 150 2.56 -2.33 -5.14
N ASP A 151 3.05 -1.68 -6.20
CA ASP A 151 3.00 -2.18 -7.57
C ASP A 151 4.36 -1.99 -8.27
N SER A 152 4.46 -2.07 -9.59
CA SER A 152 5.75 -1.87 -10.27
C SER A 152 6.34 -0.47 -10.18
N GLN A 153 5.56 0.54 -9.82
CA GLN A 153 5.98 1.96 -9.80
C GLN A 153 5.62 2.68 -8.49
N LEU A 154 4.71 2.12 -7.69
CA LEU A 154 4.24 2.68 -6.44
C LEU A 154 4.87 1.98 -5.24
N GLN A 155 5.17 2.78 -4.23
CA GLN A 155 5.74 2.33 -2.97
C GLN A 155 5.08 3.07 -1.81
N LEU A 156 5.07 2.42 -0.66
CA LEU A 156 4.69 2.99 0.63
C LEU A 156 5.87 2.91 1.59
N GLY A 157 5.77 3.65 2.69
CA GLY A 157 6.58 3.36 3.85
C GLY A 157 6.15 2.04 4.51
N LEU A 158 7.09 1.39 5.17
CA LEU A 158 6.86 0.32 6.13
C LEU A 158 7.82 0.58 7.29
N TYR A 159 7.35 0.57 8.53
CA TYR A 159 8.28 0.57 9.66
C TYR A 159 8.97 -0.79 9.76
N ASN A 160 10.29 -0.82 9.97
CA ASN A 160 11.05 -2.05 10.14
C ASN A 160 10.61 -2.82 11.41
N ALA A 161 11.11 -4.04 11.58
CA ALA A 161 10.69 -4.91 12.68
C ALA A 161 10.92 -4.26 14.05
N GLU A 162 12.10 -3.70 14.32
CA GLU A 162 12.42 -3.07 15.60
C GLU A 162 11.50 -1.88 15.90
N ARG A 163 11.31 -0.99 14.92
CA ARG A 163 10.42 0.16 15.08
C ARG A 163 8.97 -0.28 15.29
N THR A 164 8.54 -1.30 14.56
CA THR A 164 7.19 -1.85 14.70
C THR A 164 6.96 -2.41 16.10
N ILE A 165 7.89 -3.20 16.65
CA ILE A 165 7.80 -3.72 18.03
C ILE A 165 7.73 -2.56 19.02
N VAL A 166 8.61 -1.55 18.88
CA VAL A 166 8.59 -0.36 19.74
C VAL A 166 7.24 0.35 19.70
N ASP A 167 6.67 0.54 18.51
CA ASP A 167 5.38 1.18 18.32
C ASP A 167 4.25 0.35 18.93
N THR A 168 4.26 -0.98 18.80
CA THR A 168 3.27 -1.88 19.42
C THR A 168 3.34 -1.81 20.94
N PHE A 169 4.53 -1.77 21.56
CA PHE A 169 4.66 -1.54 23.00
C PHE A 169 4.15 -0.15 23.42
N ARG A 170 4.50 0.90 22.66
CA ARG A 170 4.10 2.28 22.92
C ARG A 170 2.59 2.46 22.82
N LEU A 171 1.97 1.80 21.86
CA LEU A 171 0.56 1.93 21.50
C LEU A 171 -0.26 0.67 21.84
N ARG A 172 0.19 -0.13 22.82
CA ARG A 172 -0.48 -1.38 23.25
C ARG A 172 -1.91 -1.21 23.77
N HIS A 173 -2.33 0.02 24.08
CA HIS A 173 -3.72 0.33 24.38
C HIS A 173 -4.63 0.27 23.14
N LEU A 174 -4.05 0.35 21.93
CA LEU A 174 -4.73 0.19 20.65
C LEU A 174 -4.63 -1.23 20.10
N THR A 175 -3.46 -1.86 20.22
CA THR A 175 -3.18 -3.18 19.63
C THR A 175 -3.38 -4.35 20.60
N GLY A 176 -3.43 -4.08 21.91
CA GLY A 176 -3.41 -5.10 22.96
C GLY A 176 -1.99 -5.39 23.48
N SER A 177 -1.90 -5.71 24.77
CA SER A 177 -0.60 -6.02 25.40
C SER A 177 -0.05 -7.36 24.93
N ASP A 178 -0.92 -8.35 24.72
CA ASP A 178 -0.51 -9.69 24.28
C ASP A 178 0.15 -9.66 22.90
N GLU A 179 -0.38 -8.86 21.97
CA GLU A 179 0.22 -8.67 20.63
C GLU A 179 1.65 -8.11 20.73
N ALA A 180 1.92 -7.19 21.67
CA ALA A 180 3.26 -6.63 21.86
C ALA A 180 4.28 -7.69 22.33
N TYR A 181 3.92 -8.51 23.31
CA TYR A 181 4.79 -9.57 23.83
C TYR A 181 4.96 -10.70 22.81
N GLU A 182 3.90 -11.08 22.11
CA GLU A 182 3.97 -12.12 21.09
C GLU A 182 4.83 -11.68 19.90
N ALA A 183 4.68 -10.44 19.43
CA ALA A 183 5.55 -9.88 18.40
C ALA A 183 7.03 -9.91 18.82
N LEU A 184 7.33 -9.55 20.07
CA LEU A 184 8.70 -9.60 20.59
C LEU A 184 9.24 -11.03 20.65
N ARG A 185 8.46 -11.99 21.16
CA ARG A 185 8.83 -13.42 21.20
C ARG A 185 9.14 -13.96 19.80
N ARG A 186 8.24 -13.71 18.84
CA ARG A 186 8.43 -14.11 17.45
C ARG A 186 9.68 -13.50 16.86
N TRP A 187 9.93 -12.22 17.10
CA TRP A 187 11.14 -11.56 16.63
C TRP A 187 12.40 -12.17 17.24
N LEU A 188 12.43 -12.40 18.56
CA LEU A 188 13.56 -13.02 19.25
C LEU A 188 13.86 -14.44 18.77
N SER A 189 12.83 -15.19 18.36
CA SER A 189 13.01 -16.55 17.83
C SER A 189 13.68 -16.61 16.45
N ARG A 190 13.79 -15.47 15.74
CA ARG A 190 14.39 -15.43 14.40
C ARG A 190 15.90 -15.44 14.45
N ARG A 191 16.48 -16.15 13.49
CA ARG A 191 17.92 -16.07 13.22
C ARG A 191 18.29 -14.63 12.83
N GLY A 192 19.32 -14.10 13.48
CA GLY A 192 19.85 -12.77 13.18
C GLY A 192 19.18 -11.63 13.95
N SER A 193 18.15 -11.88 14.75
CA SER A 193 17.61 -10.87 15.66
C SER A 193 18.61 -10.53 16.75
N GLN A 194 18.82 -9.23 16.97
CA GLN A 194 19.81 -8.73 17.93
C GLN A 194 19.11 -7.81 18.94
N PRO A 195 18.86 -8.23 20.19
CA PRO A 195 18.20 -7.39 21.19
C PRO A 195 18.81 -5.98 21.35
N SER A 196 20.12 -5.84 21.10
CA SER A 196 20.80 -4.55 21.05
C SER A 196 20.23 -3.59 20.00
N THR A 197 19.88 -4.04 18.79
CA THR A 197 19.29 -3.18 17.74
C THR A 197 17.92 -2.68 18.13
N LEU A 198 17.11 -3.54 18.77
CA LEU A 198 15.82 -3.16 19.32
C LEU A 198 15.98 -2.13 20.44
N LEU A 199 16.94 -2.32 21.34
CA LEU A 199 17.24 -1.35 22.41
C LEU A 199 17.74 -0.01 21.85
N THR A 200 18.56 -0.02 20.80
CA THR A 200 18.97 1.20 20.09
C THR A 200 17.76 1.94 19.53
N MET A 201 16.86 1.25 18.83
CA MET A 201 15.62 1.86 18.33
C MET A 201 14.74 2.38 19.47
N ALA A 202 14.55 1.60 20.54
CA ALA A 202 13.78 1.98 21.71
C ALA A 202 14.37 3.19 22.46
N GLY A 203 15.68 3.43 22.36
CA GLY A 203 16.37 4.59 22.91
C GLY A 203 15.82 5.93 22.39
N HIS A 204 15.25 5.96 21.18
CA HIS A 204 14.57 7.13 20.64
C HIS A 204 13.16 7.35 21.25
N PHE A 205 12.67 6.43 22.07
CA PHE A 205 11.35 6.46 22.70
C PHE A 205 11.45 6.26 24.22
N PRO A 206 11.93 7.27 24.99
CA PRO A 206 12.28 7.11 26.40
C PRO A 206 11.16 6.58 27.30
N ARG A 207 9.89 6.90 26.99
CA ARG A 207 8.73 6.42 27.77
C ARG A 207 8.42 4.93 27.54
N THR A 208 8.89 4.36 26.45
CA THR A 208 8.62 2.96 26.06
C THR A 208 9.79 2.04 26.40
N LEU A 209 11.02 2.58 26.38
CA LEU A 209 12.25 1.83 26.64
C LEU A 209 12.22 0.97 27.91
N PRO A 210 11.75 1.45 29.09
CA PRO A 210 11.72 0.61 30.29
C PRO A 210 10.85 -0.64 30.13
N SER A 211 9.70 -0.51 29.45
CA SER A 211 8.78 -1.64 29.21
C SER A 211 9.40 -2.68 28.29
N ILE A 212 10.14 -2.26 27.26
CA ILE A 212 10.81 -3.17 26.32
C ILE A 212 11.99 -3.86 27.00
N ARG A 213 12.77 -3.12 27.80
CA ARG A 213 13.87 -3.70 28.58
C ARG A 213 13.37 -4.79 29.52
N HIS A 214 12.32 -4.48 30.29
CA HIS A 214 11.72 -5.47 31.18
C HIS A 214 11.19 -6.70 30.41
N ALA A 215 10.54 -6.48 29.27
CA ALA A 215 10.07 -7.60 28.44
C ALA A 215 11.22 -8.47 27.92
N LEU A 216 12.36 -7.88 27.53
CA LEU A 216 13.55 -8.63 27.14
C LEU A 216 14.15 -9.42 28.31
N GLU A 217 14.22 -8.84 29.51
CA GLU A 217 14.71 -9.53 30.73
C GLU A 217 13.86 -10.74 31.12
N VAL A 218 12.57 -10.74 30.78
CA VAL A 218 11.65 -11.84 31.07
C VAL A 218 11.72 -12.95 30.00
N LEU A 219 12.11 -12.61 28.77
CA LEU A 219 12.05 -13.52 27.62
C LEU A 219 13.41 -14.14 27.24
N LEU A 220 14.51 -13.64 27.78
CA LEU A 220 15.89 -14.13 27.57
C LEU A 220 16.38 -14.89 28.80
#